data_AF-A0A3D2BBD9-F1
#
_entry.id   AF-A0A3D2BBD9-F1
#
_cell.length_a   1.000
_cell.length_b   1.000
_cell.length_c   1.000
_cell.angle_alpha   90.00
_cell.angle_beta   90.00
_cell.angle_gamma   90.00
#
_symmetry.space_group_name_H-M   'P 1'
#
loop_
_entity.id
_entity.type
_entity.pdbx_description
1 polymer ?
#
loop_
_entity_poly.entity_id
_entity_poly.type
_entity_poly.pdbx_seq_one_letter_code
_entity_poly.pdbx_strand_id
1 'polypeptide(L)'
;ETKAFGDKYDVKTSFIRNGSGSTLAKVDAEKKNPQADVWYGGTLDPQSQAGEMGLLQPYKSKNLEQIMEKFRDPAKVKGNLSSAVYVGILGFGVNTQRLKEKNLPVPQCWKDLTKPEYKGEIQIADPQSSGTAYTALATFVQLWGEDQAF
;
A
#
# COMPACT_ATOMS: atom_id res chain seq x y z
N GLU A 1 14.00 -1.21 10.44
CA GLU A 1 13.18 -1.02 11.66
C GLU A 1 13.29 -2.15 12.67
N THR A 2 13.23 -3.41 12.23
CA THR A 2 13.38 -4.59 13.13
C THR A 2 14.62 -4.55 14.02
N LYS A 3 15.78 -4.15 13.49
CA LYS A 3 17.01 -3.98 14.30
C LYS A 3 16.83 -2.94 15.41
N ALA A 4 16.37 -1.74 15.06
CA ALA A 4 16.19 -0.65 16.01
C ALA A 4 15.15 -1.00 17.11
N PHE A 5 14.08 -1.71 16.75
CA PHE A 5 13.11 -2.21 17.72
C PHE A 5 13.72 -3.26 18.65
N GLY A 6 14.43 -4.24 18.09
CA GLY A 6 15.07 -5.29 18.87
C GLY A 6 16.13 -4.77 19.84
N ASP A 7 17.01 -3.88 19.39
CA ASP A 7 18.06 -3.26 20.22
C ASP A 7 17.47 -2.43 21.37
N LYS A 8 16.34 -1.73 21.12
CA LYS A 8 15.72 -0.84 22.10
C LYS A 8 14.98 -1.58 23.23
N TYR A 9 14.34 -2.70 22.90
CA TYR A 9 13.45 -3.41 23.81
C TYR A 9 13.97 -4.77 24.25
N ASP A 10 15.18 -5.14 23.83
CA ASP A 10 15.78 -6.47 24.06
C ASP A 10 14.87 -7.61 23.58
N VAL A 11 14.34 -7.47 22.36
CA VAL A 11 13.45 -8.45 21.73
C VAL A 11 14.09 -8.98 20.45
N LYS A 12 14.29 -10.29 20.38
CA LYS A 12 14.76 -10.95 19.15
C LYS A 12 13.72 -10.79 18.05
N THR A 13 14.02 -9.93 17.07
CA THR A 13 13.07 -9.53 16.03
C THR A 13 13.52 -10.03 14.66
N SER A 14 12.59 -10.53 13.85
CA SER A 14 12.82 -10.90 12.45
C SER A 14 11.66 -10.44 11.57
N PHE A 15 11.84 -10.41 10.26
CA PHE A 15 10.76 -10.07 9.32
C PHE A 15 10.89 -10.87 8.02
N ILE A 16 9.75 -11.08 7.37
CA ILE A 16 9.63 -11.60 6.01
C ILE A 16 8.93 -10.52 5.19
N ARG A 17 9.50 -10.16 4.04
CA ARG A 17 8.98 -9.08 3.18
C ARG A 17 8.21 -9.64 2.00
N ASN A 18 6.92 -9.32 1.93
CA ASN A 18 6.04 -9.53 0.77
C ASN A 18 5.31 -8.21 0.39
N GLY A 19 4.68 -8.18 -0.79
CA GLY A 19 3.76 -7.10 -1.17
C GLY A 19 2.46 -7.16 -0.37
N SER A 20 1.76 -6.04 -0.17
CA SER A 20 0.59 -5.98 0.73
C SER A 20 -0.57 -6.90 0.30
N GLY A 21 -0.84 -7.05 -0.99
CA GLY A 21 -1.85 -8.01 -1.47
C GLY A 21 -1.44 -9.46 -1.21
N SER A 22 -0.20 -9.81 -1.54
CA SER A 22 0.35 -11.15 -1.24
C SER A 22 0.41 -11.44 0.27
N THR A 23 0.65 -10.43 1.10
CA THR A 23 0.63 -10.57 2.57
C THR A 23 -0.77 -10.87 3.07
N LEU A 24 -1.81 -10.17 2.58
CA LEU A 24 -3.19 -10.49 2.94
C LEU A 24 -3.53 -11.94 2.62
N ALA A 25 -3.22 -12.40 1.40
CA ALA A 25 -3.48 -13.78 0.99
C ALA A 25 -2.78 -14.80 1.91
N LYS A 26 -1.53 -14.51 2.29
CA LYS A 26 -0.78 -15.34 3.24
C LYS A 26 -1.42 -15.37 4.64
N VAL A 27 -1.82 -14.20 5.17
CA VAL A 27 -2.45 -14.08 6.49
C VAL A 27 -3.79 -14.84 6.52
N ASP A 28 -4.61 -14.74 5.47
CA ASP A 28 -5.86 -15.49 5.38
C ASP A 28 -5.62 -17.00 5.28
N ALA A 29 -4.61 -17.44 4.50
CA ALA A 29 -4.26 -18.85 4.39
C ALA A 29 -3.75 -19.43 5.73
N GLU A 30 -3.02 -18.63 6.51
CA GLU A 30 -2.44 -19.02 7.80
C GLU A 30 -3.39 -18.78 8.99
N LYS A 31 -4.63 -18.32 8.79
CA LYS A 31 -5.53 -17.87 9.88
C LYS A 31 -5.82 -18.88 10.98
N LYS A 32 -5.74 -20.18 10.68
CA LYS A 32 -5.93 -21.26 11.68
C LYS A 32 -4.70 -21.50 12.55
N ASN A 33 -3.53 -21.06 12.10
CA ASN A 33 -2.25 -21.17 12.79
C ASN A 33 -1.34 -20.01 12.35
N PRO A 34 -1.59 -18.77 12.82
CA PRO A 34 -0.84 -17.60 12.36
C PRO A 34 0.67 -17.75 12.56
N GLN A 35 1.46 -17.35 11.57
CA GLN A 35 2.94 -17.48 11.58
C GLN A 35 3.68 -16.16 11.84
N ALA A 36 2.96 -15.09 12.15
CA ALA A 36 3.52 -13.77 12.42
C ALA A 36 2.67 -13.03 13.46
N ASP A 37 3.32 -12.12 14.20
CA ASP A 37 2.68 -11.34 15.26
C ASP A 37 2.15 -9.99 14.78
N VAL A 38 2.87 -9.34 13.86
CA VAL A 38 2.57 -7.97 13.41
C VAL A 38 2.76 -7.87 11.89
N TRP A 39 1.74 -7.31 11.22
CA TRP A 39 1.89 -6.84 9.84
C TRP A 39 2.29 -5.36 9.85
N TYR A 40 3.52 -5.08 9.41
CA TYR A 40 4.07 -3.72 9.38
C TYR A 40 4.28 -3.19 7.95
N GLY A 41 3.78 -1.98 7.69
CA GLY A 41 3.90 -1.29 6.40
C GLY A 41 3.01 -1.83 5.27
N GLY A 42 3.22 -1.32 4.06
CA GLY A 42 2.35 -1.59 2.92
C GLY A 42 1.15 -0.63 2.88
N THR A 43 0.30 -0.80 1.87
CA THR A 43 -0.93 0.00 1.75
C THR A 43 -1.97 -0.43 2.78
N LEU A 44 -2.86 0.50 3.16
CA LEU A 44 -3.86 0.27 4.21
C LEU A 44 -5.00 -0.63 3.77
N ASP A 45 -5.41 -0.59 2.49
CA ASP A 45 -6.62 -1.28 2.02
C ASP A 45 -6.60 -2.79 2.31
N PRO A 46 -5.52 -3.53 2.03
CA PRO A 46 -5.44 -4.96 2.38
C PRO A 46 -5.47 -5.23 3.90
N GLN A 47 -4.92 -4.32 4.72
CA GLN A 47 -5.01 -4.45 6.19
C GLN A 47 -6.43 -4.16 6.70
N SER A 48 -7.10 -3.15 6.14
CA SER A 48 -8.51 -2.85 6.43
C SER A 48 -9.38 -4.06 6.09
N GLN A 49 -9.16 -4.68 4.93
CA GLN A 49 -9.85 -5.90 4.53
C GLN A 49 -9.56 -7.08 5.48
N ALA A 50 -8.30 -7.25 5.93
CA ALA A 50 -7.97 -8.25 6.94
C ALA A 50 -8.76 -8.05 8.25
N GLY A 51 -8.97 -6.79 8.66
CA GLY A 51 -9.83 -6.45 9.79
C GLY A 51 -11.29 -6.87 9.59
N GLU A 52 -11.85 -6.63 8.39
CA GLU A 52 -13.21 -7.08 8.02
C GLU A 52 -13.35 -8.61 8.05
N MET A 53 -12.28 -9.31 7.66
CA MET A 53 -12.24 -10.78 7.64
C MET A 53 -11.99 -11.39 9.05
N GLY A 54 -11.84 -10.57 10.09
CA GLY A 54 -11.57 -11.03 11.45
C GLY A 54 -10.16 -11.60 11.65
N LEU A 55 -9.21 -11.21 10.80
CA LEU A 55 -7.83 -11.71 10.82
C LEU A 55 -6.91 -10.90 11.74
N LEU A 56 -7.38 -9.75 12.24
CA LEU A 56 -6.59 -8.83 13.04
C LEU A 56 -7.12 -8.73 14.47
N GLN A 57 -6.22 -8.43 15.41
CA GLN A 57 -6.56 -8.16 16.80
C GLN A 57 -6.57 -6.65 17.05
N PRO A 58 -7.63 -6.10 17.68
CA PRO A 58 -7.71 -4.67 17.95
C PRO A 58 -6.69 -4.25 19.01
N TYR A 59 -5.95 -3.17 18.75
CA TYR A 59 -5.04 -2.59 19.73
C TYR A 59 -4.90 -1.07 19.55
N LYS A 60 -5.28 -0.33 20.59
CA LYS A 60 -5.12 1.13 20.62
C LYS A 60 -3.81 1.51 21.31
N SER A 61 -2.82 1.92 20.51
CA SER A 61 -1.54 2.40 21.03
C SER A 61 -1.72 3.68 21.87
N LYS A 62 -0.92 3.80 22.95
CA LYS A 62 -0.82 5.03 23.75
C LYS A 62 -0.33 6.24 22.93
N ASN A 63 0.32 5.98 21.80
CA ASN A 63 0.82 7.04 20.90
C ASN A 63 -0.25 7.53 19.91
N LEU A 64 -1.48 7.00 19.94
CA LEU A 64 -2.47 7.32 18.91
C LEU A 64 -2.78 8.81 18.81
N GLU A 65 -2.79 9.52 19.94
CA GLU A 65 -3.05 10.96 19.98
C GLU A 65 -2.01 11.79 19.20
N GLN A 66 -0.82 11.23 18.93
CA GLN A 66 0.24 11.86 18.15
C GLN A 66 0.02 11.71 16.63
N ILE A 67 -0.91 10.84 16.20
CA ILE A 67 -1.28 10.67 14.80
C ILE A 67 -2.27 11.77 14.40
N MET A 68 -2.15 12.24 13.16
CA MET A 68 -3.09 13.19 12.55
C MET A 68 -4.52 12.70 12.75
N GLU A 69 -5.41 13.57 13.25
CA GLU A 69 -6.75 13.21 13.70
C GLU A 69 -7.53 12.36 12.68
N LYS A 70 -7.54 12.79 11.42
CA LYS A 70 -8.21 12.08 10.31
C LYS A 70 -7.68 10.67 10.01
N PHE A 71 -6.51 10.32 10.53
CA PHE A 71 -5.85 9.03 10.31
C PHE A 71 -5.69 8.18 11.58
N ARG A 72 -6.34 8.56 12.69
CA ARG A 72 -6.27 7.81 13.94
C ARG A 72 -6.98 6.46 13.87
N ASP A 73 -8.08 6.33 13.15
CA ASP A 73 -8.76 5.04 12.95
C ASP A 73 -9.33 4.94 11.52
N PRO A 74 -8.46 4.88 10.49
CA PRO A 74 -8.85 5.12 9.10
C PRO A 74 -9.43 3.89 8.40
N ALA A 75 -9.22 2.69 8.95
CA ALA A 75 -9.74 1.44 8.39
C ALA A 75 -11.28 1.37 8.47
N LYS A 76 -11.88 0.43 7.73
CA LYS A 76 -13.34 0.24 7.71
C LYS A 76 -13.89 -0.22 9.06
N VAL A 77 -13.30 -1.26 9.63
CA VAL A 77 -13.64 -1.73 10.99
C VAL A 77 -12.91 -0.85 12.00
N LYS A 78 -13.69 -0.15 12.83
CA LYS A 78 -13.17 0.74 13.87
C LYS A 78 -12.66 -0.04 15.08
N GLY A 79 -11.83 0.62 15.88
CA GLY A 79 -11.19 0.03 17.06
C GLY A 79 -9.70 -0.24 16.88
N ASN A 80 -9.05 0.41 15.91
CA ASN A 80 -7.60 0.32 15.69
C ASN A 80 -7.12 -1.13 15.45
N LEU A 81 -7.84 -1.90 14.64
CA LEU A 81 -7.33 -3.17 14.10
C LEU A 81 -6.14 -2.93 13.16
N SER A 82 -6.10 -1.77 12.50
CA SER A 82 -4.98 -1.27 11.70
C SER A 82 -4.75 0.20 12.01
N SER A 83 -3.50 0.66 11.97
CA SER A 83 -3.12 2.05 12.27
C SER A 83 -2.23 2.63 11.17
N ALA A 84 -2.41 3.91 10.85
CA ALA A 84 -1.58 4.59 9.85
C ALA A 84 -0.21 4.96 10.43
N VAL A 85 0.87 4.53 9.77
CA VAL A 85 2.26 4.80 10.18
C VAL A 85 3.02 5.73 9.24
N TYR A 86 2.57 5.86 7.99
CA TYR A 86 3.10 6.81 7.01
C TYR A 86 2.03 7.18 5.98
N VAL A 87 2.30 8.20 5.17
CA VAL A 87 1.51 8.57 3.99
C VAL A 87 2.42 8.56 2.77
N GLY A 88 2.04 7.81 1.74
CA GLY A 88 2.71 7.80 0.44
C GLY A 88 1.84 8.51 -0.60
N ILE A 89 2.46 9.35 -1.43
CA ILE A 89 1.75 10.04 -2.52
C ILE A 89 1.83 9.19 -3.78
N LEU A 90 0.68 8.91 -4.39
CA LEU A 90 0.62 8.26 -5.70
C LEU A 90 1.02 9.25 -6.79
N GLY A 91 1.94 8.83 -7.65
CA GLY A 91 2.42 9.59 -8.80
C GLY A 91 3.23 8.70 -9.73
N PHE A 92 3.83 9.28 -10.75
CA PHE A 92 4.75 8.59 -11.65
C PHE A 92 6.09 9.33 -11.68
N GLY A 93 7.18 8.55 -11.71
CA GLY A 93 8.52 9.05 -11.98
C GLY A 93 8.87 8.88 -13.45
N VAL A 94 9.67 9.80 -14.01
CA VAL A 94 10.04 9.78 -15.43
C VAL A 94 11.55 9.64 -15.58
N ASN A 95 12.00 8.66 -16.35
CA ASN A 95 13.39 8.57 -16.79
C ASN A 95 13.60 9.52 -17.98
N THR A 96 14.09 10.73 -17.69
CA THR A 96 14.28 11.78 -18.71
C THR A 96 15.35 11.45 -19.74
N GLN A 97 16.34 10.62 -19.40
CA GLN A 97 17.35 10.16 -20.36
C GLN A 97 16.70 9.24 -21.40
N ARG A 98 15.92 8.25 -20.95
CA ARG A 98 15.21 7.32 -21.82
C ARG A 98 14.21 8.02 -22.74
N LEU A 99 13.51 9.04 -22.25
CA LEU A 99 12.63 9.84 -23.10
C LEU A 99 13.40 10.61 -24.18
N LYS A 100 14.55 11.22 -23.84
CA LYS A 100 15.40 11.91 -24.82
C LYS A 100 15.92 10.94 -25.89
N GLU A 101 16.41 9.76 -25.49
CA GLU A 101 16.88 8.71 -26.42
C GLU A 101 15.80 8.27 -27.41
N LYS A 102 14.53 8.25 -26.98
CA LYS A 102 13.38 7.89 -27.81
C LYS A 102 12.66 9.07 -28.45
N ASN A 103 13.17 10.30 -28.28
CA ASN A 103 12.53 11.54 -28.73
C ASN A 103 11.06 11.67 -28.28
N LEU A 104 10.78 11.32 -27.03
CA LEU A 104 9.45 11.38 -26.42
C LEU A 104 9.31 12.61 -25.50
N PRO A 105 8.13 13.27 -25.46
CA PRO A 105 7.90 14.38 -24.54
C PRO A 105 7.75 13.90 -23.09
N VAL A 106 7.99 14.78 -22.12
CA VAL A 106 7.76 14.49 -20.70
C VAL A 106 6.26 14.58 -20.39
N PRO A 107 5.60 13.49 -19.93
CA PRO A 107 4.17 13.52 -19.60
C PRO A 107 3.92 14.45 -18.41
N GLN A 108 2.85 15.24 -18.45
CA GLN A 108 2.49 16.23 -17.42
C GLN A 108 1.28 15.79 -16.59
N CYS A 109 0.46 14.88 -17.11
CA CYS A 109 -0.73 14.38 -16.42
C CYS A 109 -0.97 12.89 -16.68
N TRP A 110 -1.86 12.27 -15.89
CA TRP A 110 -2.23 10.85 -16.06
C TRP A 110 -2.75 10.51 -17.46
N LYS A 111 -3.48 11.44 -18.09
CA LYS A 111 -4.01 11.26 -19.45
C LYS A 111 -2.90 11.22 -20.50
N ASP A 112 -1.75 11.85 -20.26
CA ASP A 112 -0.63 11.78 -21.21
C ASP A 112 -0.10 10.35 -21.31
N LEU A 113 -0.15 9.58 -20.23
CA LEU A 113 0.36 8.21 -20.18
C LEU A 113 -0.43 7.24 -21.08
N THR A 114 -1.62 7.61 -21.57
CA THR A 114 -2.39 6.78 -22.52
C THR A 114 -2.05 7.08 -23.98
N LYS A 115 -1.21 8.10 -24.24
CA LYS A 115 -0.81 8.45 -25.61
C LYS A 115 -0.02 7.30 -26.26
N PRO A 116 -0.24 7.03 -27.56
CA PRO A 116 0.37 5.90 -28.25
C PRO A 116 1.90 5.99 -28.33
N GLU A 117 2.48 7.19 -28.22
CA GLU A 117 3.93 7.42 -28.19
C GLU A 117 4.63 6.76 -26.98
N TYR A 118 3.91 6.50 -25.88
CA TYR A 118 4.46 5.81 -24.70
C TYR A 118 4.24 4.28 -24.72
N LYS A 119 3.77 3.71 -25.84
CA LYS A 119 3.54 2.27 -25.95
C LYS A 119 4.82 1.48 -25.64
N GLY A 120 4.75 0.60 -24.62
CA GLY A 120 5.89 -0.20 -24.17
C GLY A 120 6.87 0.51 -23.24
N GLU A 121 6.59 1.76 -22.85
CA GLU A 121 7.47 2.59 -22.02
C GLU A 121 6.97 2.80 -20.58
N ILE A 122 5.81 2.25 -20.25
CA ILE A 122 5.15 2.43 -18.96
C ILE A 122 5.07 1.08 -18.25
N GLN A 123 5.40 1.09 -16.96
CA GLN A 123 5.25 -0.04 -16.08
C GLN A 123 4.49 0.38 -14.82
N ILE A 124 3.57 -0.48 -14.40
CA ILE A 124 2.91 -0.43 -13.11
C ILE A 124 2.85 -1.86 -12.58
N ALA A 125 2.77 -2.02 -11.26
CA ALA A 125 2.66 -3.34 -10.65
C ALA A 125 1.29 -4.00 -10.96
N ASP A 126 1.20 -5.31 -10.76
CA ASP A 126 -0.05 -6.06 -10.88
C ASP A 126 -0.92 -5.89 -9.61
N PRO A 127 -2.18 -5.44 -9.71
CA PRO A 127 -3.09 -5.26 -8.58
C PRO A 127 -3.42 -6.56 -7.83
N GLN A 128 -3.24 -7.74 -8.44
CA GLN A 128 -3.45 -9.04 -7.76
C GLN A 128 -2.46 -9.28 -6.61
N SER A 129 -1.28 -8.67 -6.65
CA SER A 129 -0.22 -8.86 -5.64
C SER A 129 0.20 -7.55 -4.96
N SER A 130 0.06 -6.43 -5.65
CA SER A 130 0.55 -5.13 -5.23
C SER A 130 -0.58 -4.23 -4.75
N GLY A 131 -0.55 -3.87 -3.47
CA GLY A 131 -1.46 -2.85 -2.98
C GLY A 131 -1.23 -1.47 -3.57
N THR A 132 -0.02 -1.14 -4.06
CA THR A 132 0.20 0.13 -4.78
C THR A 132 -0.63 0.19 -6.07
N ALA A 133 -0.73 -0.93 -6.79
CA ALA A 133 -1.54 -1.00 -8.00
C ALA A 133 -3.05 -0.96 -7.67
N TYR A 134 -3.47 -1.61 -6.57
CA TYR A 134 -4.83 -1.43 -6.05
C TYR A 134 -5.12 0.03 -5.68
N THR A 135 -4.22 0.70 -4.96
CA THR A 135 -4.34 2.13 -4.63
C THR A 135 -4.43 2.98 -5.89
N ALA A 136 -3.68 2.66 -6.95
CA ALA A 136 -3.78 3.36 -8.24
C ALA A 136 -5.17 3.20 -8.87
N LEU A 137 -5.68 1.97 -8.97
CA LEU A 137 -7.03 1.70 -9.49
C LEU A 137 -8.10 2.42 -8.67
N ALA A 138 -8.10 2.25 -7.36
CA ALA A 138 -9.04 2.92 -6.46
C ALA A 138 -8.97 4.45 -6.58
N THR A 139 -7.78 5.01 -6.81
CA THR A 139 -7.61 6.45 -7.04
C THR A 139 -8.24 6.88 -8.36
N PHE A 140 -8.00 6.17 -9.46
CA PHE A 140 -8.59 6.51 -10.76
C PHE A 140 -10.11 6.41 -10.74
N VAL A 141 -10.66 5.36 -10.11
CA VAL A 141 -12.11 5.21 -9.92
C VAL A 141 -12.69 6.37 -9.10
N GLN A 142 -12.02 6.79 -8.03
CA GLN A 142 -12.47 7.95 -7.24
C GLN A 142 -12.35 9.29 -7.98
N LEU A 143 -11.36 9.44 -8.86
CA LEU A 143 -11.14 10.67 -9.63
C LEU A 143 -12.07 10.80 -10.83
N TRP A 144 -12.37 9.71 -11.52
CA TRP A 144 -13.03 9.72 -12.84
C TRP A 144 -14.33 8.91 -12.90
N GLY A 145 -14.66 8.13 -11.86
CA GLY A 145 -15.70 7.12 -11.92
C GLY A 145 -15.18 5.79 -12.49
N GLU A 146 -15.91 4.70 -12.23
CA GLU A 146 -15.50 3.34 -12.61
C GLU A 146 -15.41 3.16 -14.13
N ASP A 147 -16.46 3.55 -14.86
CA ASP A 147 -16.54 3.40 -16.32
C ASP A 147 -15.41 4.09 -17.08
N GLN A 148 -14.88 5.21 -16.56
CA GLN A 148 -13.79 5.94 -17.21
C GLN A 148 -12.41 5.43 -16.77
N ALA A 149 -12.31 4.80 -15.60
CA ALA A 149 -11.06 4.26 -15.08
C ALA A 149 -10.66 2.91 -15.71
N PHE A 150 -11.63 2.19 -16.28
CA PHE A 150 -11.47 0.90 -16.98
C PHE A 150 -11.61 1.04 -18.49
#